data_AF-A0A2K1PFN4-F1
#
_entry.id   AF-A0A2K1PFN4-F1
#
_cell.length_a   1.000
_cell.length_b   1.000
_cell.length_c   1.000
_cell.angle_alpha   90.00
_cell.angle_beta   90.00
_cell.angle_gamma   90.00
#
_symmetry.space_group_name_H-M   'P 1'
#
loop_
_entity.id
_entity.type
_entity.pdbx_description
1 polymer ?
#
loop_
_entity_poly.entity_id
_entity_poly.type
_entity_poly.pdbx_seq_one_letter_code
_entity_poly.pdbx_strand_id
1 'polypeptide(L)'
;MLITVIGGGAAGLMAATVAAWNGAKVRIIERKGKLAKKLLASSNGRGNFSNLDMNETHYYSNNLPFVKKVRDIFGVVQTLSVFEELGIMVKEKGTKLFPYTEKSKDIVTHFIYELEKYNVEVVLNFQVEQIIKEGEKFLIKGQHKVFQSDKVIVATGGNSSPQYGSNGSIFPTLQDLGHSIVELRPGLVPLKVRPHIIEDVAGSKLEGNVFLMDQNDEIVSKIYTGEILFKKNDVLTGIPILELSNYVHEYLEQNSPLFLKIVPFSQYSHKSLVDFLTKKVSSKPESPIKLLLVSIIDERLIPYFLPKIGFEDLEAPVSSLNDKDIEILADNLKDWNFEVVGTTNWKDSQVSLGGINTTEIDPYTLESTIIPDLFFVGEVMDVAGESGGYNLQWSWSTGYLAGNSASSE
;
A
#
# COMPACT_ATOMS: atom_id res chain seq x y z
N MET A 1 7.10 -9.92 34.60
CA MET A 1 7.66 -9.48 33.31
C MET A 1 6.86 -8.31 32.76
N LEU A 2 7.53 -7.23 32.37
CA LEU A 2 6.97 -6.07 31.69
C LEU A 2 7.38 -6.08 30.22
N ILE A 3 6.38 -6.02 29.33
CA ILE A 3 6.55 -5.92 27.88
C ILE A 3 6.21 -4.50 27.44
N THR A 4 7.11 -3.85 26.72
CA THR A 4 6.84 -2.52 26.15
C THR A 4 6.68 -2.63 24.65
N VAL A 5 5.51 -2.25 24.15
CA VAL A 5 5.21 -2.12 22.73
C VAL A 5 5.43 -0.67 22.30
N ILE A 6 6.34 -0.45 21.34
CA ILE A 6 6.67 0.87 20.82
C ILE A 6 5.90 1.08 19.52
N GLY A 7 4.85 1.90 19.58
CA GLY A 7 3.93 2.17 18.48
C GLY A 7 2.53 1.62 18.76
N GLY A 8 1.53 2.50 18.70
CA GLY A 8 0.12 2.20 18.92
C GLY A 8 -0.69 1.96 17.64
N GLY A 9 -0.04 1.45 16.59
CA GLY A 9 -0.67 1.10 15.32
C GLY A 9 -1.40 -0.24 15.34
N ALA A 10 -1.86 -0.71 14.18
CA ALA A 10 -2.55 -2.00 14.03
C ALA A 10 -1.76 -3.17 14.68
N ALA A 11 -0.50 -3.34 14.29
CA ALA A 11 0.35 -4.41 14.81
C ALA A 11 0.61 -4.28 16.32
N GLY A 12 0.83 -3.05 16.81
CA GLY A 12 1.08 -2.79 18.22
C GLY A 12 -0.14 -3.01 19.11
N LEU A 13 -1.35 -2.65 18.63
CA LEU A 13 -2.59 -2.96 19.32
C LEU A 13 -2.79 -4.46 19.46
N MET A 14 -2.61 -5.21 18.36
CA MET A 14 -2.73 -6.66 18.38
C MET A 14 -1.72 -7.28 19.35
N ALA A 15 -0.45 -6.90 19.26
CA ALA A 15 0.61 -7.43 20.13
C ALA A 15 0.34 -7.14 21.62
N ALA A 16 -0.06 -5.92 21.94
CA ALA A 16 -0.36 -5.53 23.31
C ALA A 16 -1.58 -6.27 23.87
N THR A 17 -2.65 -6.39 23.09
CA THR A 17 -3.87 -7.11 23.48
C THR A 17 -3.58 -8.59 23.73
N VAL A 18 -2.88 -9.27 22.81
CA VAL A 18 -2.54 -10.69 22.96
C VAL A 18 -1.63 -10.93 24.16
N ALA A 19 -0.59 -10.10 24.34
CA ALA A 19 0.30 -10.22 25.49
C ALA A 19 -0.46 -10.01 26.82
N ALA A 20 -1.41 -9.06 26.85
CA ALA A 20 -2.23 -8.80 28.01
C ALA A 20 -3.25 -9.93 28.29
N TRP A 21 -3.84 -10.53 27.26
CA TRP A 21 -4.70 -11.72 27.37
C TRP A 21 -3.95 -12.91 27.99
N ASN A 22 -2.66 -13.04 27.69
CA ASN A 22 -1.78 -14.04 28.30
C ASN A 22 -1.30 -13.66 29.72
N GLY A 23 -1.79 -12.56 30.29
CA GLY A 23 -1.52 -12.14 31.66
C GLY A 23 -0.24 -11.32 31.85
N ALA A 24 0.45 -10.94 30.78
CA ALA A 24 1.64 -10.10 30.88
C ALA A 24 1.29 -8.67 31.29
N LYS A 25 2.20 -8.00 32.01
CA LYS A 25 2.10 -6.55 32.23
C LYS A 25 2.60 -5.84 30.98
N VAL A 26 1.75 -5.01 30.37
CA VAL A 26 2.06 -4.36 29.08
C VAL A 26 2.05 -2.84 29.21
N ARG A 27 2.98 -2.19 28.51
CA ARG A 27 2.97 -0.75 28.23
C ARG A 27 2.99 -0.52 26.72
N ILE A 28 2.17 0.39 26.22
CA ILE A 28 2.28 0.94 24.86
C ILE A 28 2.87 2.35 24.95
N ILE A 29 3.88 2.63 24.12
CA ILE A 29 4.45 3.97 23.94
C ILE A 29 4.12 4.45 22.52
N GLU A 30 3.36 5.53 22.41
CA GLU A 30 2.92 6.12 21.13
C GLU A 30 3.38 7.58 21.00
N ARG A 31 3.93 7.88 19.82
CA ARG A 31 4.45 9.20 19.46
C ARG A 31 3.36 10.27 19.43
N LYS A 32 2.17 9.95 18.93
CA LYS A 32 1.08 10.90 18.74
C LYS A 32 0.16 10.92 19.98
N GLY A 33 -0.70 11.94 20.04
CA GLY A 33 -1.66 12.08 21.13
C GLY A 33 -2.86 11.13 21.10
N LYS A 34 -2.88 10.14 20.19
CA LYS A 34 -3.90 9.09 20.09
C LYS A 34 -3.30 7.84 19.42
N LEU A 35 -3.74 6.67 19.88
CA LEU A 35 -3.46 5.39 19.22
C LEU A 35 -4.17 5.29 17.86
N ALA A 36 -3.72 4.36 17.02
CA ALA A 36 -4.39 3.88 15.82
C ALA A 36 -4.68 4.92 14.73
N LYS A 37 -4.00 6.08 14.70
CA LYS A 37 -4.28 7.16 13.73
C LYS A 37 -4.27 6.69 12.27
N LYS A 38 -3.29 5.87 11.87
CA LYS A 38 -3.20 5.34 10.51
C LYS A 38 -4.30 4.31 10.23
N LEU A 39 -4.62 3.45 11.21
CA LEU A 39 -5.72 2.48 11.10
C LEU A 39 -7.08 3.18 10.94
N LEU A 40 -7.33 4.26 11.69
CA LEU A 40 -8.54 5.09 11.55
C LEU A 40 -8.68 5.75 10.17
N ALA A 41 -7.57 5.96 9.45
CA ALA A 41 -7.58 6.52 8.09
C ALA A 41 -7.66 5.43 7.00
N SER A 42 -7.46 4.17 7.35
CA SER A 42 -7.35 3.07 6.38
C SER A 42 -8.62 2.93 5.52
N SER A 43 -8.43 2.76 4.21
CA SER A 43 -9.51 2.67 3.21
C SER A 43 -10.52 3.82 3.32
N ASN A 44 -10.03 5.06 3.44
CA ASN A 44 -10.86 6.26 3.66
C ASN A 44 -11.77 6.12 4.89
N GLY A 45 -11.22 5.55 5.97
CA GLY A 45 -11.92 5.30 7.22
C GLY A 45 -12.77 4.03 7.25
N ARG A 46 -12.83 3.26 6.17
CA ARG A 46 -13.67 2.05 6.10
C ARG A 46 -13.08 0.82 6.80
N GLY A 47 -11.76 0.75 6.95
CA GLY A 47 -11.10 -0.36 7.65
C GLY A 47 -11.13 -1.67 6.87
N ASN A 48 -10.57 -1.71 5.65
CA ASN A 48 -10.36 -2.97 4.93
C ASN A 48 -9.28 -3.78 5.66
N PHE A 49 -9.67 -4.58 6.65
CA PHE A 49 -8.74 -5.11 7.65
C PHE A 49 -8.04 -6.39 7.20
N SER A 50 -8.58 -7.11 6.22
CA SER A 50 -7.99 -8.33 5.69
C SER A 50 -8.59 -8.67 4.33
N ASN A 51 -8.21 -9.80 3.73
CA ASN A 51 -8.70 -10.27 2.45
C ASN A 51 -8.61 -11.81 2.38
N LEU A 52 -9.57 -12.43 1.70
CA LEU A 52 -9.72 -13.88 1.57
C LEU A 52 -8.73 -14.49 0.58
N ASP A 53 -8.27 -13.72 -0.40
CA ASP A 53 -7.26 -14.11 -1.38
C ASP A 53 -5.85 -13.80 -0.85
N MET A 54 -5.41 -14.57 0.15
CA MET A 54 -4.07 -14.43 0.75
C MET A 54 -3.08 -15.43 0.17
N ASN A 55 -2.00 -14.91 -0.40
CA ASN A 55 -0.80 -15.66 -0.74
C ASN A 55 0.42 -14.73 -0.73
N GLU A 56 1.64 -15.29 -0.83
CA GLU A 56 2.90 -14.53 -0.68
C GLU A 56 3.13 -13.58 -1.84
N THR A 57 2.47 -13.79 -2.98
CA THR A 57 2.66 -12.95 -4.16
C THR A 57 2.07 -11.55 -3.99
N HIS A 58 1.16 -11.35 -3.04
CA HIS A 58 0.61 -10.01 -2.72
C HIS A 58 1.52 -9.18 -1.82
N TYR A 59 2.72 -9.66 -1.53
CA TYR A 59 3.70 -8.96 -0.71
C TYR A 59 4.98 -8.70 -1.50
N TYR A 60 5.65 -7.62 -1.13
CA TYR A 60 6.96 -7.19 -1.58
C TYR A 60 7.91 -7.26 -0.40
N SER A 61 8.97 -8.05 -0.54
CA SER A 61 10.00 -8.28 0.47
C SER A 61 11.20 -8.94 -0.20
N ASN A 62 12.40 -8.69 0.31
CA ASN A 62 13.59 -9.45 -0.12
C ASN A 62 13.58 -10.91 0.39
N ASN A 63 12.60 -11.29 1.22
CA ASN A 63 12.49 -12.63 1.81
C ASN A 63 11.03 -13.11 1.83
N LEU A 64 10.44 -13.35 0.66
CA LEU A 64 9.09 -13.91 0.55
C LEU A 64 8.87 -15.24 1.32
N PRO A 65 9.87 -16.15 1.43
CA PRO A 65 9.72 -17.33 2.29
C PRO A 65 9.43 -17.01 3.76
N PHE A 66 9.97 -15.92 4.31
CA PHE A 66 9.64 -15.44 5.67
C PHE A 66 8.16 -15.03 5.75
N VAL A 67 7.68 -14.22 4.79
CA VAL A 67 6.27 -13.78 4.72
C VAL A 67 5.33 -14.99 4.66
N LYS A 68 5.66 -15.96 3.82
CA LYS A 68 4.90 -17.22 3.69
C LYS A 68 4.79 -17.95 5.03
N LYS A 69 5.92 -18.18 5.71
CA LYS A 69 5.96 -18.89 7.00
C LYS A 69 5.09 -18.21 8.05
N VAL A 70 5.25 -16.90 8.24
CA VAL A 70 4.46 -16.12 9.21
C VAL A 70 2.96 -16.25 8.93
N ARG A 71 2.55 -16.12 7.66
CA ARG A 71 1.14 -16.25 7.25
C ARG A 71 0.61 -17.66 7.45
N ASP A 72 1.39 -18.69 7.16
CA ASP A 72 0.96 -20.08 7.31
C ASP A 72 0.73 -20.43 8.80
N ILE A 73 1.40 -19.75 9.74
CA ILE A 73 1.16 -19.87 11.19
C ILE A 73 -0.08 -19.06 11.61
N PHE A 74 -0.17 -17.79 11.19
CA PHE A 74 -1.30 -16.92 11.50
C PHE A 74 -1.79 -16.19 10.26
N GLY A 75 -2.85 -16.73 9.66
CA GLY A 75 -3.46 -16.20 8.43
C GLY A 75 -4.80 -15.51 8.67
N VAL A 76 -5.57 -15.40 7.59
CA VAL A 76 -6.90 -14.76 7.60
C VAL A 76 -7.88 -15.48 8.53
N VAL A 77 -7.84 -16.82 8.57
CA VAL A 77 -8.74 -17.62 9.43
C VAL A 77 -8.51 -17.30 10.90
N GLN A 78 -7.25 -17.29 11.36
CA GLN A 78 -6.93 -16.96 12.75
C GLN A 78 -7.26 -15.48 13.06
N THR A 79 -7.07 -14.58 12.09
CA THR A 79 -7.45 -13.18 12.23
C THR A 79 -8.95 -13.03 12.45
N LEU A 80 -9.77 -13.77 11.68
CA LEU A 80 -11.23 -13.77 11.85
C LEU A 80 -11.63 -14.28 13.23
N SER A 81 -10.98 -15.33 13.75
CA SER A 81 -11.23 -15.81 15.12
C SER A 81 -10.92 -14.77 16.19
N VAL A 82 -9.81 -14.03 16.07
CA VAL A 82 -9.50 -12.94 17.00
C VAL A 82 -10.52 -11.80 16.89
N PHE A 83 -10.95 -11.46 15.67
CA PHE A 83 -11.94 -10.41 15.47
C PHE A 83 -13.33 -10.82 16.00
N GLU A 84 -13.68 -12.10 15.92
CA GLU A 84 -14.87 -12.67 16.55
C GLU A 84 -14.81 -12.56 18.08
N GLU A 85 -13.69 -12.92 18.70
CA GLU A 85 -13.46 -12.76 20.14
C GLU A 85 -13.56 -11.29 20.58
N LEU A 86 -13.05 -10.37 19.76
CA LEU A 86 -13.21 -8.93 19.97
C LEU A 86 -14.65 -8.44 19.77
N GLY A 87 -15.57 -9.25 19.23
CA GLY A 87 -16.96 -8.86 18.95
C GLY A 87 -17.16 -8.10 17.62
N ILE A 88 -16.21 -8.17 16.69
CA ILE A 88 -16.26 -7.47 15.40
C ILE A 88 -16.94 -8.35 14.36
N MET A 89 -18.18 -8.00 13.99
CA MET A 89 -18.87 -8.65 12.87
C MET A 89 -18.25 -8.25 11.53
N VAL A 90 -18.02 -9.25 10.68
CA VAL A 90 -17.32 -9.10 9.39
C VAL A 90 -18.30 -8.95 8.23
N LYS A 91 -17.94 -8.09 7.27
CA LYS A 91 -18.61 -7.94 5.98
C LYS A 91 -17.62 -8.16 4.85
N GLU A 92 -18.00 -9.06 3.95
CA GLU A 92 -17.22 -9.41 2.77
C GLU A 92 -17.67 -8.55 1.58
N LYS A 93 -16.71 -8.05 0.80
CA LYS A 93 -16.92 -7.33 -0.46
C LYS A 93 -15.99 -7.89 -1.52
N GLY A 94 -16.47 -8.87 -2.28
CA GLY A 94 -15.59 -9.73 -3.05
C GLY A 94 -14.66 -10.48 -2.09
N THR A 95 -13.35 -10.36 -2.27
CA THR A 95 -12.37 -10.97 -1.36
C THR A 95 -12.00 -10.06 -0.17
N LYS A 96 -12.37 -8.77 -0.19
CA LYS A 96 -11.97 -7.79 0.83
C LYS A 96 -12.85 -7.88 2.08
N LEU A 97 -12.25 -7.70 3.27
CA LEU A 97 -12.91 -7.85 4.56
C LEU A 97 -12.97 -6.53 5.33
N PHE A 98 -14.16 -6.18 5.81
CA PHE A 98 -14.45 -4.93 6.53
C PHE A 98 -15.24 -5.23 7.81
N PRO A 99 -15.20 -4.35 8.84
CA PRO A 99 -16.24 -4.39 9.87
C PRO A 99 -17.60 -4.16 9.20
N TYR A 100 -18.69 -4.70 9.74
CA TYR A 100 -19.98 -4.70 9.04
C TYR A 100 -20.49 -3.29 8.69
N THR A 101 -20.22 -2.32 9.55
CA THR A 101 -20.53 -0.89 9.37
C THR A 101 -19.62 -0.19 8.37
N GLU A 102 -18.53 -0.84 7.95
CA GLU A 102 -17.43 -0.28 7.17
C GLU A 102 -16.86 0.98 7.82
N LYS A 103 -16.57 0.90 9.12
CA LYS A 103 -15.89 1.93 9.90
C LYS A 103 -14.71 1.33 10.66
N SER A 104 -13.50 1.74 10.29
CA SER A 104 -12.25 1.41 11.00
C SER A 104 -12.29 1.76 12.49
N LYS A 105 -13.07 2.79 12.86
CA LYS A 105 -13.30 3.18 14.26
C LYS A 105 -13.86 2.03 15.11
N ASP A 106 -14.67 1.14 14.53
CA ASP A 106 -15.28 0.04 15.26
C ASP A 106 -14.20 -0.97 15.68
N ILE A 107 -13.24 -1.27 14.81
CA ILE A 107 -12.07 -2.10 15.13
C ILE A 107 -11.28 -1.46 16.28
N VAL A 108 -10.94 -0.17 16.14
CA VAL A 108 -10.15 0.54 17.16
C VAL A 108 -10.86 0.55 18.51
N THR A 109 -12.19 0.74 18.52
CA THR A 109 -12.97 0.80 19.76
C THR A 109 -12.86 -0.50 20.57
N HIS A 110 -12.95 -1.66 19.92
CA HIS A 110 -12.82 -2.95 20.59
C HIS A 110 -11.39 -3.19 21.12
N PHE A 111 -10.36 -2.82 20.35
CA PHE A 111 -8.98 -2.89 20.86
C PHE A 111 -8.76 -1.99 22.08
N ILE A 112 -9.23 -0.74 22.05
CA ILE A 112 -9.09 0.17 23.19
C ILE A 112 -9.79 -0.39 24.43
N TYR A 113 -10.99 -0.96 24.28
CA TYR A 113 -11.71 -1.60 25.38
C TYR A 113 -10.90 -2.74 26.02
N GLU A 114 -10.28 -3.61 25.21
CA GLU A 114 -9.44 -4.69 25.74
C GLU A 114 -8.19 -4.16 26.45
N LEU A 115 -7.53 -3.12 25.92
CA LEU A 115 -6.40 -2.49 26.60
C LEU A 115 -6.80 -1.91 27.98
N GLU A 116 -7.96 -1.27 28.08
CA GLU A 116 -8.49 -0.73 29.33
C GLU A 116 -8.86 -1.85 30.33
N LYS A 117 -9.58 -2.88 29.87
CA LYS A 117 -9.99 -4.05 30.67
C LYS A 117 -8.80 -4.77 31.31
N TYR A 118 -7.68 -4.88 30.60
CA TYR A 118 -6.46 -5.54 31.09
C TYR A 118 -5.44 -4.56 31.69
N ASN A 119 -5.81 -3.30 31.93
CA ASN A 119 -4.96 -2.27 32.55
C ASN A 119 -3.61 -2.07 31.84
N VAL A 120 -3.60 -2.09 30.50
CA VAL A 120 -2.40 -1.80 29.71
C VAL A 120 -2.04 -0.32 29.90
N GLU A 121 -0.79 -0.04 30.27
CA GLU A 121 -0.30 1.33 30.43
C GLU A 121 -0.13 1.99 29.06
N VAL A 122 -0.83 3.10 28.79
CA VAL A 122 -0.72 3.82 27.51
C VAL A 122 0.00 5.16 27.73
N VAL A 123 1.18 5.30 27.13
CA VAL A 123 1.99 6.53 27.13
C VAL A 123 1.87 7.19 25.77
N LEU A 124 1.19 8.33 25.70
CA LEU A 124 0.99 9.11 24.47
C LEU A 124 1.94 10.30 24.39
N ASN A 125 2.07 10.90 23.21
CA ASN A 125 2.93 12.06 22.94
C ASN A 125 4.41 11.83 23.30
N PHE A 126 4.88 10.60 23.16
CA PHE A 126 6.24 10.23 23.55
C PHE A 126 7.00 9.66 22.36
N GLN A 127 8.01 10.41 21.90
CA GLN A 127 8.93 9.96 20.86
C GLN A 127 10.02 9.11 21.52
N VAL A 128 10.11 7.83 21.13
CA VAL A 128 11.30 7.03 21.44
C VAL A 128 12.45 7.50 20.55
N GLU A 129 13.58 7.82 21.18
CA GLU A 129 14.80 8.30 20.54
C GLU A 129 15.88 7.22 20.56
N GLN A 130 15.91 6.40 21.62
CA GLN A 130 16.92 5.34 21.76
C GLN A 130 16.36 4.12 22.50
N ILE A 131 16.77 2.93 22.06
CA ILE A 131 16.58 1.66 22.74
C ILE A 131 17.97 1.10 23.06
N ILE A 132 18.21 0.75 24.33
CA ILE A 132 19.48 0.16 24.78
C ILE A 132 19.17 -1.12 25.54
N LYS A 133 19.89 -2.21 25.25
CA LYS A 133 19.90 -3.41 26.11
C LYS A 133 21.00 -3.26 27.15
N GLU A 134 20.64 -3.23 28.43
CA GLU A 134 21.55 -3.22 29.58
C GLU A 134 21.33 -4.46 30.45
N GLY A 135 22.23 -5.44 30.36
CA GLY A 135 22.05 -6.74 30.98
C GLY A 135 20.80 -7.43 30.44
N GLU A 136 19.89 -7.83 31.33
CA GLU A 136 18.64 -8.50 30.95
C GLU A 136 17.50 -7.54 30.56
N LYS A 137 17.67 -6.22 30.77
CA LYS A 137 16.59 -5.24 30.57
C LYS A 137 16.85 -4.29 29.42
N PHE A 138 15.77 -3.71 28.90
CA PHE A 138 15.83 -2.61 27.95
C PHE A 138 15.58 -1.27 28.64
N LEU A 139 16.38 -0.27 28.26
CA LEU A 139 16.12 1.13 28.51
C LEU A 139 15.55 1.78 27.24
N ILE A 140 14.35 2.33 27.35
CA ILE A 140 13.65 3.01 26.26
C ILE A 140 13.65 4.49 26.61
N LYS A 141 14.48 5.25 25.89
CA LYS A 141 14.76 6.67 26.16
C LYS A 141 14.03 7.55 25.15
N GLY A 142 13.54 8.67 25.63
CA GLY A 142 12.98 9.72 24.78
C GLY A 142 12.77 11.00 25.57
N GLN A 143 13.10 12.14 24.97
CA GLN A 143 13.00 13.46 25.60
C GLN A 143 13.71 13.49 26.97
N HIS A 144 12.96 13.47 28.07
CA HIS A 144 13.44 13.56 29.45
C HIS A 144 12.99 12.38 30.33
N LYS A 145 12.52 11.28 29.73
CA LYS A 145 12.07 10.10 30.47
C LYS A 145 12.76 8.85 29.96
N VAL A 146 13.03 7.94 30.90
CA VAL A 146 13.55 6.60 30.62
C VAL A 146 12.54 5.61 31.16
N PHE A 147 12.15 4.67 30.32
CA PHE A 147 11.33 3.53 30.69
C PHE A 147 12.20 2.28 30.71
N GLN A 148 11.94 1.40 31.67
CA GLN A 148 12.53 0.05 31.69
C GLN A 148 11.50 -0.97 31.20
N SER A 149 11.99 -2.01 30.54
CA SER A 149 11.20 -3.15 30.08
C SER A 149 12.04 -4.43 30.12
N ASP A 150 11.39 -5.57 30.35
CA ASP A 150 12.07 -6.88 30.27
C ASP A 150 12.16 -7.31 28.79
N LYS A 151 11.06 -7.17 28.05
CA LYS A 151 10.98 -7.41 26.59
C LYS A 151 10.45 -6.19 25.84
N VAL A 152 10.80 -6.05 24.56
CA VAL A 152 10.37 -4.92 23.71
C VAL A 152 9.81 -5.40 22.39
N ILE A 153 8.64 -4.91 22.00
CA ILE A 153 8.05 -5.14 20.67
C ILE A 153 8.04 -3.82 19.91
N VAL A 154 8.75 -3.77 18.78
CA VAL A 154 8.82 -2.59 17.91
C VAL A 154 7.70 -2.66 16.87
N ALA A 155 6.73 -1.76 16.99
CA ALA A 155 5.51 -1.68 16.19
C ALA A 155 5.29 -0.26 15.61
N THR A 156 6.37 0.46 15.33
CA THR A 156 6.38 1.89 14.95
C THR A 156 5.92 2.15 13.51
N GLY A 157 5.80 1.08 12.70
CA GLY A 157 5.58 1.17 11.26
C GLY A 157 6.81 1.72 10.53
N GLY A 158 6.64 2.02 9.25
CA GLY A 158 7.72 2.52 8.39
C GLY A 158 7.81 4.05 8.34
N ASN A 159 7.91 4.58 7.14
CA ASN A 159 8.00 6.01 6.84
C ASN A 159 6.77 6.57 6.09
N SER A 160 5.81 5.69 5.74
CA SER A 160 4.64 6.05 4.96
C SER A 160 3.57 6.81 5.73
N SER A 161 2.83 7.67 5.02
CA SER A 161 1.77 8.51 5.59
C SER A 161 2.19 9.23 6.89
N PRO A 162 3.28 10.03 6.89
CA PRO A 162 3.86 10.59 8.10
C PRO A 162 2.96 11.52 8.91
N GLN A 163 1.90 12.04 8.28
CA GLN A 163 0.79 12.74 8.93
C GLN A 163 0.14 11.92 10.06
N TYR A 164 0.19 10.58 9.99
CA TYR A 164 -0.46 9.71 10.97
C TYR A 164 0.43 9.23 12.11
N GLY A 165 1.76 9.29 12.02
CA GLY A 165 2.61 8.82 13.13
C GLY A 165 3.84 8.01 12.74
N SER A 166 3.91 7.49 11.52
CA SER A 166 5.12 6.83 11.01
C SER A 166 6.11 7.87 10.46
N ASN A 167 7.41 7.68 10.63
CA ASN A 167 8.43 8.64 10.14
C ASN A 167 9.85 8.04 10.09
N GLY A 168 9.98 6.72 10.24
CA GLY A 168 11.28 6.05 10.23
C GLY A 168 12.28 6.45 11.31
N SER A 169 11.92 7.27 12.31
CA SER A 169 12.88 7.72 13.32
C SER A 169 13.40 6.61 14.23
N ILE A 170 12.77 5.42 14.20
CA ILE A 170 13.23 4.26 14.95
C ILE A 170 14.45 3.59 14.29
N PHE A 171 14.60 3.69 12.98
CA PHE A 171 15.59 2.89 12.25
C PHE A 171 17.04 3.15 12.69
N PRO A 172 17.48 4.40 12.95
CA PRO A 172 18.83 4.64 13.47
C PRO A 172 19.12 3.90 14.78
N THR A 173 18.19 3.92 15.75
CA THR A 173 18.41 3.19 17.02
C THR A 173 18.36 1.68 16.85
N LEU A 174 17.70 1.15 15.81
CA LEU A 174 17.74 -0.28 15.50
C LEU A 174 19.07 -0.67 14.84
N GLN A 175 19.65 0.22 14.02
CA GLN A 175 21.00 0.05 13.49
C GLN A 175 22.05 0.07 14.60
N ASP A 176 21.90 0.95 15.59
CA ASP A 176 22.78 0.97 16.77
C ASP A 176 22.72 -0.34 17.59
N LEU A 177 21.58 -1.06 17.54
CA LEU A 177 21.41 -2.39 18.14
C LEU A 177 21.95 -3.53 17.25
N GLY A 178 22.49 -3.22 16.07
CA GLY A 178 23.13 -4.17 15.17
C GLY A 178 22.28 -4.67 14.00
N HIS A 179 21.05 -4.17 13.83
CA HIS A 179 20.16 -4.60 12.74
C HIS A 179 20.47 -3.91 11.40
N SER A 180 20.35 -4.66 10.30
CA SER A 180 20.43 -4.08 8.96
C SER A 180 19.06 -3.57 8.49
N ILE A 181 19.07 -2.43 7.78
CA ILE A 181 17.87 -1.80 7.23
C ILE A 181 17.93 -1.91 5.71
N VAL A 182 16.95 -2.62 5.15
CA VAL A 182 16.67 -2.56 3.71
C VAL A 182 16.16 -1.16 3.39
N GLU A 183 16.72 -0.56 2.34
CA GLU A 183 16.45 0.82 1.96
C GLU A 183 14.95 1.12 1.85
N LEU A 184 14.53 2.18 2.56
CA LEU A 184 13.14 2.58 2.66
C LEU A 184 12.70 3.37 1.43
N ARG A 185 11.63 2.92 0.78
CA ARG A 185 11.07 3.60 -0.39
C ARG A 185 9.55 3.77 -0.28
N PRO A 186 8.97 4.86 -0.81
CA PRO A 186 7.53 5.05 -0.74
C PRO A 186 6.82 4.06 -1.67
N GLY A 187 5.92 3.23 -1.11
CA GLY A 187 5.11 2.29 -1.88
C GLY A 187 3.64 2.69 -1.93
N LEU A 188 2.93 2.15 -2.91
CA LEU A 188 1.53 2.50 -3.20
C LEU A 188 1.33 4.01 -3.37
N VAL A 189 2.16 4.62 -4.21
CA VAL A 189 2.20 6.06 -4.51
C VAL A 189 1.81 6.37 -5.96
N PRO A 190 1.22 7.54 -6.23
CA PRO A 190 1.09 8.04 -7.60
C PRO A 190 2.43 8.08 -8.33
N LEU A 191 2.41 7.77 -9.63
CA LEU A 191 3.56 7.83 -10.53
C LEU A 191 3.63 9.19 -11.23
N LYS A 192 4.85 9.67 -11.44
CA LYS A 192 5.15 10.80 -12.33
C LYS A 192 5.56 10.25 -13.69
N VAL A 193 5.02 10.82 -14.75
CA VAL A 193 5.20 10.32 -16.10
C VAL A 193 5.59 11.40 -17.10
N ARG A 194 5.98 11.03 -18.31
CA ARG A 194 6.08 11.91 -19.48
C ARG A 194 5.65 11.18 -20.76
N PRO A 195 5.32 11.87 -21.87
CA PRO A 195 5.31 13.34 -22.08
C PRO A 195 4.21 14.05 -21.28
N HIS A 196 4.25 15.39 -21.28
CA HIS A 196 3.37 16.24 -20.48
C HIS A 196 1.88 15.90 -20.67
N ILE A 197 1.20 15.75 -19.55
CA ILE A 197 -0.23 15.64 -19.34
C ILE A 197 -0.74 17.07 -19.18
N ILE A 198 -1.45 17.58 -20.19
CA ILE A 198 -1.99 18.95 -20.15
C ILE A 198 -2.90 19.13 -18.92
N GLU A 199 -2.90 20.32 -18.32
CA GLU A 199 -3.63 20.55 -17.07
C GLU A 199 -5.13 20.21 -17.15
N ASP A 200 -5.73 20.38 -18.33
CA ASP A 200 -7.16 20.20 -18.57
C ASP A 200 -7.62 18.74 -18.47
N VAL A 201 -6.71 17.76 -18.53
CA VAL A 201 -7.10 16.36 -18.30
C VAL A 201 -7.21 16.00 -16.82
N ALA A 202 -6.80 16.89 -15.91
CA ALA A 202 -6.85 16.58 -14.49
C ALA A 202 -8.28 16.25 -14.03
N GLY A 203 -8.40 15.14 -13.29
CA GLY A 203 -9.66 14.58 -12.84
C GLY A 203 -10.36 13.67 -13.85
N SER A 204 -9.79 13.49 -15.04
CA SER A 204 -10.28 12.49 -15.99
C SER A 204 -9.90 11.07 -15.57
N LYS A 205 -10.72 10.12 -16.01
CA LYS A 205 -10.57 8.70 -15.68
C LYS A 205 -10.51 7.85 -16.93
N LEU A 206 -9.73 6.78 -16.86
CA LEU A 206 -9.61 5.77 -17.91
C LEU A 206 -9.57 4.40 -17.25
N GLU A 207 -10.39 3.46 -17.69
CA GLU A 207 -10.33 2.07 -17.20
C GLU A 207 -9.52 1.21 -18.17
N GLY A 208 -8.62 0.38 -17.64
CA GLY A 208 -7.81 -0.50 -18.47
C GLY A 208 -6.92 -1.44 -17.68
N ASN A 209 -6.22 -2.29 -18.43
CA ASN A 209 -5.10 -3.06 -17.90
C ASN A 209 -3.86 -2.19 -17.89
N VAL A 210 -3.04 -2.27 -16.85
CA VAL A 210 -1.79 -1.54 -16.73
C VAL A 210 -0.65 -2.46 -16.32
N PHE A 211 0.53 -2.18 -16.84
CA PHE A 211 1.77 -2.89 -16.50
C PHE A 211 2.98 -2.04 -16.88
N LEU A 212 4.15 -2.44 -16.40
CA LEU A 212 5.42 -1.79 -16.68
C LEU A 212 6.22 -2.61 -17.69
N MET A 213 6.87 -1.91 -18.62
CA MET A 213 7.82 -2.47 -19.58
C MET A 213 9.18 -1.79 -19.45
N ASP A 214 10.26 -2.56 -19.57
CA ASP A 214 11.62 -2.03 -19.60
C ASP A 214 12.03 -1.53 -21.00
N GLN A 215 13.28 -1.10 -21.16
CA GLN A 215 13.81 -0.68 -22.45
C GLN A 215 13.92 -1.78 -23.53
N ASN A 216 13.75 -3.06 -23.17
CA ASN A 216 13.81 -4.20 -24.09
C ASN A 216 12.41 -4.71 -24.47
N ASP A 217 11.36 -3.96 -24.13
CA ASP A 217 9.97 -4.37 -24.29
C ASP A 217 9.59 -5.63 -23.48
N GLU A 218 10.27 -5.89 -22.36
CA GLU A 218 9.90 -6.96 -21.44
C GLU A 218 8.96 -6.46 -20.34
N ILE A 219 7.93 -7.25 -20.01
CA ILE A 219 7.02 -6.94 -18.89
C ILE A 219 7.71 -7.23 -17.57
N VAL A 220 7.90 -6.19 -16.74
CA VAL A 220 8.65 -6.25 -15.48
C VAL A 220 7.77 -6.15 -14.23
N SER A 221 6.45 -6.17 -14.40
CA SER A 221 5.47 -6.12 -13.33
C SER A 221 4.33 -7.12 -13.55
N LYS A 222 3.47 -7.28 -12.55
CA LYS A 222 2.15 -7.86 -12.79
C LYS A 222 1.30 -6.93 -13.66
N ILE A 223 0.25 -7.50 -14.24
CA ILE A 223 -0.82 -6.76 -14.90
C ILE A 223 -1.92 -6.49 -13.88
N TYR A 224 -2.24 -5.22 -13.68
CA TYR A 224 -3.35 -4.79 -12.83
C TYR A 224 -4.48 -4.21 -13.69
N THR A 225 -5.72 -4.38 -13.28
CA THR A 225 -6.90 -3.86 -13.99
C THR A 225 -7.67 -2.90 -13.10
N GLY A 226 -8.08 -1.76 -13.64
CA GLY A 226 -9.00 -0.85 -12.96
C GLY A 226 -8.94 0.57 -13.49
N GLU A 227 -9.46 1.49 -12.68
CA GLU A 227 -9.52 2.91 -13.01
C GLU A 227 -8.16 3.60 -12.77
N ILE A 228 -7.66 4.24 -13.81
CA ILE A 228 -6.54 5.19 -13.81
C ILE A 228 -7.12 6.60 -13.71
N LEU A 229 -6.58 7.41 -12.81
CA LEU A 229 -6.96 8.80 -12.60
C LEU A 229 -5.81 9.71 -13.01
N PHE A 230 -6.10 10.65 -13.91
CA PHE A 230 -5.15 11.67 -14.35
C PHE A 230 -5.17 12.85 -13.38
N LYS A 231 -3.99 13.27 -12.91
CA LYS A 231 -3.80 14.43 -12.05
C LYS A 231 -2.96 15.50 -12.76
N LYS A 232 -2.97 16.71 -12.21
CA LYS A 232 -2.07 17.80 -12.64
C LYS A 232 -0.60 17.39 -12.46
N ASN A 233 0.29 18.11 -13.15
CA ASN A 233 1.75 17.99 -13.03
C ASN A 233 2.27 16.59 -13.40
N ASP A 234 1.74 16.01 -14.48
CA ASP A 234 2.22 14.75 -15.03
C ASP A 234 2.13 13.56 -14.06
N VAL A 235 1.06 13.52 -13.27
CA VAL A 235 0.84 12.48 -12.27
C VAL A 235 -0.32 11.57 -12.67
N LEU A 236 -0.07 10.26 -12.62
CA LEU A 236 -1.11 9.24 -12.71
C LEU A 236 -1.32 8.56 -11.36
N THR A 237 -2.57 8.23 -11.06
CA THR A 237 -2.95 7.50 -9.85
C THR A 237 -4.13 6.57 -10.12
N GLY A 238 -4.78 6.07 -9.07
CA GLY A 238 -5.75 4.98 -9.15
C GLY A 238 -5.08 3.68 -8.71
N ILE A 239 -5.87 2.75 -8.18
CA ILE A 239 -5.36 1.53 -7.53
C ILE A 239 -4.31 0.81 -8.39
N PRO A 240 -4.55 0.56 -9.70
CA PRO A 240 -3.57 -0.14 -10.53
C PRO A 240 -2.22 0.59 -10.63
N ILE A 241 -2.22 1.92 -10.72
CA ILE A 241 -0.99 2.73 -10.75
C ILE A 241 -0.26 2.69 -9.41
N LEU A 242 -1.00 2.72 -8.30
CA LEU A 242 -0.41 2.60 -6.97
C LEU A 242 0.29 1.24 -6.81
N GLU A 243 -0.32 0.14 -7.26
CA GLU A 243 0.34 -1.18 -7.21
C GLU A 243 1.65 -1.20 -8.01
N LEU A 244 1.63 -0.66 -9.23
CA LEU A 244 2.82 -0.59 -10.08
C LEU A 244 3.96 0.23 -9.48
N SER A 245 3.65 1.22 -8.63
CA SER A 245 4.69 2.03 -7.97
C SER A 245 5.65 1.24 -7.09
N ASN A 246 5.29 0.02 -6.70
CA ASN A 246 6.17 -0.83 -5.91
C ASN A 246 7.35 -1.41 -6.71
N TYR A 247 7.27 -1.40 -8.04
CA TYR A 247 8.29 -1.97 -8.95
C TYR A 247 9.29 -0.94 -9.49
N VAL A 248 8.97 0.36 -9.40
CA VAL A 248 9.67 1.37 -10.22
C VAL A 248 11.02 1.81 -9.65
N HIS A 249 11.22 1.70 -8.34
CA HIS A 249 12.35 2.38 -7.69
C HIS A 249 13.71 1.85 -8.14
N GLU A 250 13.86 0.53 -8.29
CA GLU A 250 15.11 -0.08 -8.74
C GLU A 250 15.53 0.45 -10.12
N TYR A 251 14.58 0.57 -11.05
CA TYR A 251 14.82 1.12 -12.38
C TYR A 251 15.21 2.60 -12.34
N LEU A 252 14.51 3.39 -11.51
CA LEU A 252 14.78 4.81 -11.37
C LEU A 252 16.17 5.07 -10.77
N GLU A 253 16.60 4.29 -9.78
CA GLU A 253 17.93 4.39 -9.16
C GLU A 253 19.05 4.01 -10.13
N GLN A 254 18.80 3.03 -10.99
CA GLN A 254 19.73 2.59 -12.04
C GLN A 254 19.70 3.51 -13.27
N ASN A 255 18.82 4.50 -13.31
CA ASN A 255 18.53 5.33 -14.49
C ASN A 255 18.14 4.49 -15.73
N SER A 256 17.50 3.34 -15.51
CA SER A 256 16.97 2.47 -16.56
C SER A 256 15.61 3.00 -17.04
N PRO A 257 15.40 3.19 -18.36
CA PRO A 257 14.10 3.60 -18.89
C PRO A 257 13.00 2.61 -18.51
N LEU A 258 11.87 3.14 -18.08
CA LEU A 258 10.72 2.34 -17.66
C LEU A 258 9.45 2.96 -18.24
N PHE A 259 8.60 2.14 -18.83
CA PHE A 259 7.39 2.58 -19.51
C PHE A 259 6.15 1.97 -18.86
N LEU A 260 5.22 2.82 -18.47
CA LEU A 260 3.87 2.43 -18.11
C LEU A 260 3.05 2.23 -19.40
N LYS A 261 2.57 1.01 -19.58
CA LYS A 261 1.56 0.67 -20.57
C LYS A 261 0.18 0.71 -19.93
N ILE A 262 -0.75 1.36 -20.62
CA ILE A 262 -2.17 1.30 -20.31
C ILE A 262 -2.88 0.74 -21.55
N VAL A 263 -3.63 -0.34 -21.38
CA VAL A 263 -4.41 -1.00 -22.42
C VAL A 263 -5.90 -0.86 -22.07
N PRO A 264 -6.55 0.24 -22.50
CA PRO A 264 -7.98 0.37 -22.39
C PRO A 264 -8.69 -0.62 -23.31
N PHE A 265 -9.99 -0.84 -23.06
CA PHE A 265 -10.85 -1.65 -23.93
C PHE A 265 -10.27 -3.05 -24.19
N SER A 266 -9.59 -3.65 -23.21
CA SER A 266 -8.94 -4.96 -23.33
C SER A 266 -9.92 -6.09 -23.67
N GLN A 267 -11.21 -5.91 -23.35
CA GLN A 267 -12.32 -6.80 -23.70
C GLN A 267 -12.77 -6.70 -25.17
N TYR A 268 -12.38 -5.66 -25.90
CA TYR A 268 -12.76 -5.46 -27.30
C TYR A 268 -11.62 -5.88 -28.23
N SER A 269 -11.92 -6.66 -29.28
CA SER A 269 -10.95 -6.92 -30.33
C SER A 269 -10.66 -5.63 -31.13
N HIS A 270 -9.47 -5.54 -31.73
CA HIS A 270 -9.11 -4.44 -32.61
C HIS A 270 -10.17 -4.22 -33.71
N LYS A 271 -10.50 -5.30 -34.44
CA LYS A 271 -11.55 -5.31 -35.46
C LYS A 271 -12.90 -4.77 -34.94
N SER A 272 -13.30 -5.14 -33.72
CA SER A 272 -14.56 -4.67 -33.15
C SER A 272 -14.57 -3.16 -32.89
N LEU A 273 -13.42 -2.57 -32.51
CA LEU A 273 -13.30 -1.13 -32.36
C LEU A 273 -13.33 -0.42 -33.72
N VAL A 274 -12.60 -0.94 -34.72
CA VAL A 274 -12.63 -0.44 -36.10
C VAL A 274 -14.07 -0.45 -36.63
N ASP A 275 -14.75 -1.59 -36.58
CA ASP A 275 -16.13 -1.75 -37.05
C ASP A 275 -17.08 -0.74 -36.35
N PHE A 276 -16.88 -0.51 -35.05
CA PHE A 276 -17.66 0.45 -34.27
C PHE A 276 -17.41 1.90 -34.69
N LEU A 277 -16.15 2.29 -34.87
CA LEU A 277 -15.76 3.63 -35.32
C LEU A 277 -16.23 3.89 -36.76
N THR A 278 -16.05 2.93 -37.67
CA THR A 278 -16.55 3.01 -39.06
C THR A 278 -18.07 3.21 -39.10
N LYS A 279 -18.81 2.55 -38.21
CA LYS A 279 -20.25 2.76 -38.08
C LYS A 279 -20.60 4.15 -37.57
N LYS A 280 -19.85 4.69 -36.60
CA LYS A 280 -20.02 6.07 -36.12
C LYS A 280 -19.82 7.06 -37.27
N VAL A 281 -18.71 6.94 -38.02
CA VAL A 281 -18.39 7.77 -39.19
C VAL A 281 -19.53 7.73 -40.22
N SER A 282 -19.95 6.53 -40.63
CA SER A 282 -21.02 6.35 -41.63
C SER A 282 -22.38 6.92 -41.20
N SER A 283 -22.68 6.90 -39.89
CA SER A 283 -23.98 7.33 -39.38
C SER A 283 -24.14 8.86 -39.29
N LYS A 284 -23.04 9.60 -39.10
CA LYS A 284 -23.01 11.04 -38.86
C LYS A 284 -21.78 11.68 -39.53
N PRO A 285 -21.67 11.64 -40.87
CA PRO A 285 -20.48 12.09 -41.61
C PRO A 285 -20.07 13.55 -41.33
N GLU A 286 -21.05 14.42 -41.09
CA GLU A 286 -20.81 15.86 -40.82
C GLU A 286 -20.44 16.17 -39.36
N SER A 287 -20.42 15.16 -38.48
CA SER A 287 -20.10 15.40 -37.08
C SER A 287 -18.60 15.67 -36.85
N PRO A 288 -18.22 16.47 -35.84
CA PRO A 288 -16.82 16.69 -35.47
C PRO A 288 -16.07 15.40 -35.11
N ILE A 289 -14.78 15.30 -35.45
CA ILE A 289 -13.90 14.17 -35.07
C ILE A 289 -13.95 13.88 -33.57
N LYS A 290 -13.95 14.91 -32.71
CA LYS A 290 -14.04 14.72 -31.25
C LYS A 290 -15.25 13.88 -30.82
N LEU A 291 -16.37 13.96 -31.54
CA LEU A 291 -17.61 13.23 -31.21
C LEU A 291 -17.45 11.71 -31.39
N LEU A 292 -16.46 11.25 -32.17
CA LEU A 292 -16.16 9.82 -32.27
C LEU A 292 -15.79 9.23 -30.91
N LEU A 293 -15.07 9.98 -30.08
CA LEU A 293 -14.56 9.50 -28.79
C LEU A 293 -15.43 9.87 -27.60
N VAL A 294 -16.38 10.80 -27.77
CA VAL A 294 -17.42 11.05 -26.76
C VAL A 294 -18.18 9.75 -26.51
N SER A 295 -18.44 9.45 -25.23
CA SER A 295 -18.98 8.20 -24.70
C SER A 295 -18.08 6.96 -24.84
N ILE A 296 -16.82 7.11 -25.29
CA ILE A 296 -15.81 6.04 -25.31
C ILE A 296 -14.80 6.28 -24.20
N ILE A 297 -14.25 7.49 -24.13
CA ILE A 297 -13.35 7.95 -23.05
C ILE A 297 -13.93 9.20 -22.37
N ASP A 298 -13.34 9.60 -21.23
CA ASP A 298 -13.66 10.88 -20.59
C ASP A 298 -13.42 12.03 -21.59
N GLU A 299 -14.37 12.94 -21.71
CA GLU A 299 -14.32 14.05 -22.68
C GLU A 299 -13.07 14.92 -22.50
N ARG A 300 -12.56 15.05 -21.27
CA ARG A 300 -11.32 15.77 -20.98
C ARG A 300 -10.08 15.12 -21.60
N LEU A 301 -10.10 13.82 -21.84
CA LEU A 301 -8.98 13.10 -22.49
C LEU A 301 -8.95 13.30 -24.00
N ILE A 302 -10.07 13.63 -24.63
CA ILE A 302 -10.19 13.79 -26.08
C ILE A 302 -9.23 14.86 -26.65
N PRO A 303 -9.20 16.11 -26.13
CA PRO A 303 -8.29 17.14 -26.65
C PRO A 303 -6.81 16.88 -26.34
N TYR A 304 -6.51 15.93 -25.46
CA TYR A 304 -5.16 15.46 -25.20
C TYR A 304 -4.76 14.29 -26.11
N PHE A 305 -5.69 13.35 -26.33
CA PHE A 305 -5.43 12.10 -27.04
C PHE A 305 -5.38 12.30 -28.56
N LEU A 306 -6.37 12.97 -29.14
CA LEU A 306 -6.50 13.11 -30.60
C LEU A 306 -5.30 13.83 -31.24
N PRO A 307 -4.81 14.97 -30.72
CA PRO A 307 -3.63 15.62 -31.29
C PRO A 307 -2.36 14.76 -31.21
N LYS A 308 -2.21 13.93 -30.16
CA LYS A 308 -1.03 13.06 -30.00
C LYS A 308 -0.89 11.99 -31.06
N ILE A 309 -1.98 11.63 -31.73
CA ILE A 309 -2.00 10.60 -32.77
C ILE A 309 -2.24 11.20 -34.17
N GLY A 310 -2.14 12.53 -34.30
CA GLY A 310 -2.16 13.24 -35.59
C GLY A 310 -3.48 13.92 -35.96
N PHE A 311 -4.49 13.94 -35.08
CA PHE A 311 -5.76 14.65 -35.33
C PHE A 311 -5.78 16.00 -34.61
N GLU A 312 -5.27 17.04 -35.26
CA GLU A 312 -5.17 18.39 -34.70
C GLU A 312 -6.50 19.17 -34.76
N ASP A 313 -7.22 19.08 -35.89
CA ASP A 313 -8.51 19.74 -36.06
C ASP A 313 -9.65 18.85 -35.52
N LEU A 314 -10.02 19.09 -34.27
CA LEU A 314 -11.05 18.32 -33.57
C LEU A 314 -12.47 18.61 -34.08
N GLU A 315 -12.67 19.73 -34.77
CA GLU A 315 -13.95 20.16 -35.33
C GLU A 315 -14.13 19.73 -36.79
N ALA A 316 -13.07 19.24 -37.44
CA ALA A 316 -13.17 18.69 -38.79
C ALA A 316 -14.25 17.59 -38.85
N PRO A 317 -14.98 17.47 -39.97
CA PRO A 317 -16.03 16.47 -40.11
C PRO A 317 -15.42 15.07 -40.18
N VAL A 318 -16.03 14.10 -39.52
CA VAL A 318 -15.55 12.69 -39.53
C VAL A 318 -15.52 12.09 -40.93
N SER A 319 -16.26 12.65 -41.90
CA SER A 319 -16.17 12.30 -43.32
C SER A 319 -14.81 12.61 -43.97
N SER A 320 -13.97 13.42 -43.34
CA SER A 320 -12.59 13.64 -43.79
C SER A 320 -11.65 12.48 -43.46
N LEU A 321 -12.08 11.55 -42.60
CA LEU A 321 -11.28 10.39 -42.21
C LEU A 321 -11.36 9.30 -43.28
N ASN A 322 -10.22 8.71 -43.60
CA ASN A 322 -10.13 7.50 -44.41
C ASN A 322 -10.04 6.23 -43.54
N ASP A 323 -10.13 5.05 -44.14
CA ASP A 323 -10.07 3.78 -43.41
C ASP A 323 -8.79 3.64 -42.57
N LYS A 324 -7.65 4.12 -43.07
CA LYS A 324 -6.37 4.09 -42.32
C LYS A 324 -6.42 4.99 -41.09
N ASP A 325 -7.11 6.13 -41.14
CA ASP A 325 -7.28 7.01 -39.98
C ASP A 325 -8.11 6.33 -38.89
N ILE A 326 -9.13 5.56 -39.29
CA ILE A 326 -9.97 4.78 -38.37
C ILE A 326 -9.16 3.65 -37.71
N GLU A 327 -8.32 2.95 -38.48
CA GLU A 327 -7.39 1.93 -37.97
C GLU A 327 -6.42 2.57 -36.95
N ILE A 328 -5.82 3.72 -37.28
CA ILE A 328 -4.93 4.46 -36.35
C ILE A 328 -5.66 4.83 -35.05
N LEU A 329 -6.92 5.30 -35.12
CA LEU A 329 -7.73 5.59 -33.95
C LEU A 329 -7.96 4.33 -33.10
N ALA A 330 -8.33 3.22 -33.72
CA ALA A 330 -8.61 1.97 -33.02
C ALA A 330 -7.36 1.40 -32.33
N ASP A 331 -6.21 1.43 -33.01
CA ASP A 331 -4.92 0.99 -32.46
C ASP A 331 -4.53 1.82 -31.23
N ASN A 332 -4.53 3.15 -31.36
CA ASN A 332 -4.09 4.03 -30.28
C ASN A 332 -5.09 4.10 -29.11
N LEU A 333 -6.37 3.79 -29.32
CA LEU A 333 -7.33 3.65 -28.21
C LEU A 333 -6.98 2.48 -27.29
N LYS A 334 -6.23 1.48 -27.79
CA LYS A 334 -5.83 0.28 -27.04
C LYS A 334 -4.40 0.33 -26.51
N ASP A 335 -3.56 1.29 -26.90
CA ASP A 335 -2.15 1.32 -26.50
C ASP A 335 -1.72 2.73 -26.06
N TRP A 336 -1.78 2.97 -24.76
CA TRP A 336 -1.42 4.25 -24.15
C TRP A 336 -0.09 4.11 -23.41
N ASN A 337 0.88 4.94 -23.82
CA ASN A 337 2.28 4.79 -23.46
C ASN A 337 2.80 6.01 -22.71
N PHE A 338 3.41 5.76 -21.55
CA PHE A 338 3.97 6.79 -20.70
C PHE A 338 5.34 6.36 -20.18
N GLU A 339 6.36 7.20 -20.30
CA GLU A 339 7.62 6.95 -19.60
C GLU A 339 7.46 7.33 -18.13
N VAL A 340 7.84 6.43 -17.23
CA VAL A 340 7.84 6.67 -15.79
C VAL A 340 9.13 7.38 -15.40
N VAL A 341 9.01 8.59 -14.88
CA VAL A 341 10.15 9.45 -14.53
C VAL A 341 10.32 9.61 -13.01
N GLY A 342 9.42 9.02 -12.23
CA GLY A 342 9.52 9.06 -10.79
C GLY A 342 8.24 8.65 -10.07
N THR A 343 8.31 8.74 -8.74
CA THR A 343 7.16 8.62 -7.85
C THR A 343 6.85 9.96 -7.18
N THR A 344 5.68 10.05 -6.56
CA THR A 344 5.38 11.11 -5.59
C THR A 344 6.09 10.83 -4.25
N ASN A 345 5.79 11.61 -3.20
CA ASN A 345 6.57 11.59 -1.96
C ASN A 345 5.89 10.77 -0.85
N TRP A 346 6.58 10.62 0.29
CA TRP A 346 6.10 9.91 1.49
C TRP A 346 4.73 10.35 2.03
N LYS A 347 4.30 11.60 1.79
CA LYS A 347 2.96 12.06 2.22
C LYS A 347 1.84 11.35 1.47
N ASP A 348 2.11 10.94 0.24
CA ASP A 348 1.17 10.25 -0.64
C ASP A 348 1.28 8.72 -0.53
N SER A 349 2.28 8.18 0.19
CA SER A 349 2.51 6.74 0.28
C SER A 349 1.61 6.07 1.31
N GLN A 350 1.06 4.90 0.95
CA GLN A 350 0.25 4.09 1.86
C GLN A 350 1.10 3.09 2.64
N VAL A 351 2.23 2.68 2.08
CA VAL A 351 3.17 1.71 2.66
C VAL A 351 4.61 2.16 2.44
N SER A 352 5.52 1.55 3.20
CA SER A 352 6.95 1.68 3.05
C SER A 352 7.46 0.35 2.53
N LEU A 353 8.15 0.37 1.39
CA LEU A 353 9.00 -0.73 0.97
C LEU A 353 10.30 -0.66 1.78
N GLY A 354 10.96 -1.80 2.01
CA GLY A 354 12.12 -1.85 2.91
C GLY A 354 11.72 -1.86 4.38
N GLY A 355 12.72 -1.82 5.26
CA GLY A 355 12.55 -1.95 6.70
C GLY A 355 13.64 -2.83 7.32
N ILE A 356 13.39 -3.35 8.53
CA ILE A 356 14.31 -4.30 9.16
C ILE A 356 14.43 -5.53 8.27
N ASN A 357 15.67 -5.94 8.01
CA ASN A 357 15.96 -7.14 7.24
C ASN A 357 15.39 -8.38 7.94
N THR A 358 14.44 -9.03 7.28
CA THR A 358 13.69 -10.16 7.85
C THR A 358 14.52 -11.43 7.99
N THR A 359 15.75 -11.50 7.44
CA THR A 359 16.67 -12.61 7.74
C THR A 359 17.20 -12.58 9.17
N GLU A 360 17.06 -11.44 9.86
CA GLU A 360 17.49 -11.22 11.25
C GLU A 360 16.35 -11.43 12.26
N ILE A 361 15.25 -12.05 11.81
CA ILE A 361 14.02 -12.25 12.59
C ILE A 361 13.60 -13.71 12.49
N ASP A 362 13.29 -14.33 13.62
CA ASP A 362 12.70 -15.67 13.64
C ASP A 362 11.24 -15.61 13.15
N PRO A 363 10.86 -16.35 12.09
CA PRO A 363 9.49 -16.30 11.53
C PRO A 363 8.42 -16.94 12.43
N TYR A 364 8.79 -17.72 13.44
CA TYR A 364 7.86 -18.37 14.37
C TYR A 364 7.55 -17.49 15.57
N THR A 365 8.53 -16.71 16.06
CA THR A 365 8.38 -15.89 17.26
C THR A 365 8.37 -14.39 17.01
N LEU A 366 8.88 -13.97 15.84
CA LEU A 366 9.13 -12.58 15.46
C LEU A 366 10.17 -11.89 16.35
N GLU A 367 10.96 -12.69 17.08
CA GLU A 367 12.10 -12.26 17.87
C GLU A 367 13.31 -12.00 16.97
N SER A 368 14.10 -10.99 17.34
CA SER A 368 15.41 -10.71 16.77
C SER A 368 16.35 -11.89 17.01
N THR A 369 17.05 -12.31 15.96
CA THR A 369 18.13 -13.29 16.08
C THR A 369 19.45 -12.67 16.57
N ILE A 370 19.49 -11.34 16.71
CA ILE A 370 20.67 -10.57 17.14
C ILE A 370 20.56 -10.18 18.61
N ILE A 371 19.39 -9.67 19.02
CA ILE A 371 19.13 -9.15 20.36
C ILE A 371 17.97 -9.93 20.97
N PRO A 372 18.22 -10.87 21.89
CA PRO A 372 17.16 -11.57 22.61
C PRO A 372 16.19 -10.60 23.29
N ASP A 373 14.93 -11.01 23.38
CA ASP A 373 13.79 -10.26 23.94
C ASP A 373 13.36 -9.01 23.16
N LEU A 374 13.93 -8.76 21.98
CA LEU A 374 13.52 -7.71 21.05
C LEU A 374 12.71 -8.31 19.90
N PHE A 375 11.52 -7.80 19.64
CA PHE A 375 10.60 -8.31 18.61
C PHE A 375 10.23 -7.22 17.62
N PHE A 376 9.88 -7.61 16.39
CA PHE A 376 9.47 -6.67 15.33
C PHE A 376 8.13 -7.07 14.71
N VAL A 377 7.23 -6.09 14.54
CA VAL A 377 5.88 -6.34 13.99
C VAL A 377 5.42 -5.26 13.01
N GLY A 378 4.60 -5.67 12.04
CA GLY A 378 4.02 -4.80 11.03
C GLY A 378 5.04 -4.19 10.06
N GLU A 379 4.75 -2.96 9.61
CA GLU A 379 5.45 -2.23 8.54
C GLU A 379 6.86 -1.72 8.94
N VAL A 380 7.38 -2.06 10.12
CA VAL A 380 8.78 -1.76 10.46
C VAL A 380 9.74 -2.75 9.80
N MET A 381 9.25 -3.94 9.44
CA MET A 381 10.01 -4.98 8.73
C MET A 381 9.98 -4.75 7.23
N ASP A 382 10.95 -5.31 6.51
CA ASP A 382 11.00 -5.37 5.04
C ASP A 382 9.89 -6.26 4.46
N VAL A 383 8.63 -5.85 4.64
CA VAL A 383 7.42 -6.48 4.13
C VAL A 383 6.36 -5.41 3.90
N ALA A 384 5.99 -5.22 2.63
CA ALA A 384 4.87 -4.39 2.22
C ALA A 384 3.88 -5.21 1.42
N GLY A 385 2.58 -5.01 1.64
CA GLY A 385 1.53 -5.65 0.83
C GLY A 385 1.00 -4.76 -0.29
N GLU A 386 0.34 -5.37 -1.26
CA GLU A 386 -0.54 -4.69 -2.22
C GLU A 386 -1.70 -3.95 -1.49
N SER A 387 -2.40 -3.06 -2.20
CA SER A 387 -3.67 -2.53 -1.68
C SER A 387 -4.70 -3.65 -1.60
N GLY A 388 -5.56 -3.61 -0.57
CA GLY A 388 -6.66 -4.58 -0.49
C GLY A 388 -6.73 -5.37 0.80
N GLY A 389 -6.04 -4.95 1.87
CA GLY A 389 -6.15 -5.54 3.21
C GLY A 389 -4.91 -6.33 3.63
N TYR A 390 -4.00 -6.62 2.70
CA TYR A 390 -2.74 -7.34 2.91
C TYR A 390 -1.86 -6.72 4.01
N ASN A 391 -1.67 -5.40 3.99
CA ASN A 391 -0.84 -4.71 5.00
C ASN A 391 -1.41 -4.77 6.42
N LEU A 392 -2.75 -4.70 6.55
CA LEU A 392 -3.39 -4.86 7.85
C LEU A 392 -3.36 -6.33 8.29
N GLN A 393 -3.60 -7.27 7.37
CA GLN A 393 -3.42 -8.69 7.64
C GLN A 393 -2.01 -9.01 8.16
N TRP A 394 -0.97 -8.49 7.52
CA TRP A 394 0.41 -8.61 7.99
C TRP A 394 0.62 -8.06 9.39
N SER A 395 0.02 -6.89 9.67
CA SER A 395 0.06 -6.27 11.00
C SER A 395 -0.61 -7.16 12.06
N TRP A 396 -1.74 -7.78 11.75
CA TRP A 396 -2.42 -8.71 12.66
C TRP A 396 -1.63 -9.99 12.89
N SER A 397 -1.13 -10.61 11.82
CA SER A 397 -0.34 -11.83 11.89
C SER A 397 0.90 -11.66 12.76
N THR A 398 1.70 -10.64 12.46
CA THR A 398 2.95 -10.40 13.20
C THR A 398 2.69 -9.90 14.61
N GLY A 399 1.70 -9.03 14.79
CA GLY A 399 1.27 -8.55 16.10
C GLY A 399 0.86 -9.69 17.03
N TYR A 400 0.01 -10.61 16.53
CA TYR A 400 -0.45 -11.74 17.33
C TYR A 400 0.72 -12.64 17.73
N LEU A 401 1.55 -13.04 16.77
CA LEU A 401 2.66 -13.97 17.03
C LEU A 401 3.68 -13.39 18.01
N ALA A 402 4.12 -12.14 17.80
CA ALA A 402 5.05 -11.50 18.72
C ALA A 402 4.43 -11.27 20.11
N GLY A 403 3.15 -10.87 20.16
CA GLY A 403 2.43 -10.70 21.44
C GLY A 403 2.40 -12.01 22.22
N ASN A 404 2.08 -13.11 21.54
CA ASN A 404 2.07 -14.44 22.14
C ASN A 404 3.47 -14.86 22.60
N SER A 405 4.47 -14.83 21.71
CA SER A 405 5.85 -15.25 21.99
C SER A 405 6.53 -14.40 23.07
N ALA A 406 6.34 -13.08 23.07
CA ALA A 406 6.91 -12.22 24.10
C ALA A 406 6.26 -12.48 25.48
N SER A 407 4.99 -12.87 25.52
CA SER A 407 4.28 -13.18 26.77
C SER A 407 4.53 -14.59 27.32
N SER A 408 5.07 -15.50 26.51
CA SER A 408 5.48 -16.83 26.97
C SER A 408 6.67 -16.73 27.94
N GLU A 409 6.69 -17.62 28.94
CA GLU A 409 7.74 -17.74 29.97
C GLU A 409 9.13 -18.01 29.37
#